data_AF-A0AAE0GFG0-F1
#
_entry.id   AF-A0AAE0GFG0-F1
#
_cell.length_a   1.000
_cell.length_b   1.000
_cell.length_c   1.000
_cell.angle_alpha   90.00
_cell.angle_beta   90.00
_cell.angle_gamma   90.00
#
_symmetry.space_group_name_H-M   'P 1'
#
loop_
_entity.id
_entity.type
_entity.pdbx_description
1 polymer ?
#
loop_
_entity_poly.entity_id
_entity_poly.type
_entity_poly.pdbx_seq_one_letter_code
_entity_poly.pdbx_strand_id
1 'polypeptide(L)'
;MGATLMCQGNKITSADLSNYDIPDDGMYIIATIEKEDKPEVISGLAKIVPGHTISNDYSTMSMFSASLSKAQIAFLLENPKVKFVECDGVVSIAQKS
;
A
#
# COMPACT_ATOMS: atom_id res chain seq x y z
N MET A 1 -0.37 -9.14 13.69
CA MET A 1 -1.35 -9.15 12.57
C MET A 1 -0.77 -8.27 11.49
N GLY A 2 -0.72 -8.75 10.24
CA GLY A 2 -0.26 -7.94 9.10
C GLY A 2 -1.29 -6.86 8.72
N ALA A 3 -0.87 -5.88 7.93
CA ALA A 3 -1.76 -4.87 7.38
C ALA A 3 -2.73 -5.48 6.36
N THR A 4 -3.78 -4.73 6.04
CA THR A 4 -4.72 -5.10 4.97
C THR A 4 -4.84 -4.01 3.92
N LEU A 5 -5.04 -4.42 2.67
CA LEU A 5 -5.41 -3.56 1.57
C LEU A 5 -6.95 -3.43 1.53
N MET A 6 -7.45 -2.19 1.54
CA MET A 6 -8.86 -1.86 1.45
C MET A 6 -9.17 -1.24 0.09
N CYS A 7 -9.98 -1.91 -0.72
CA CYS A 7 -10.30 -1.45 -2.06
C CYS A 7 -11.75 -1.81 -2.41
N GLN A 8 -12.57 -0.79 -2.73
CA GLN A 8 -13.97 -0.97 -3.11
C GLN A 8 -14.79 -1.80 -2.11
N GLY A 9 -14.52 -1.63 -0.80
CA GLY A 9 -15.17 -2.39 0.27
C GLY A 9 -14.60 -3.79 0.52
N ASN A 10 -13.67 -4.27 -0.32
CA ASN A 10 -12.95 -5.51 -0.08
C ASN A 10 -11.77 -5.29 0.87
N LYS A 11 -11.58 -6.24 1.78
CA LYS A 11 -10.41 -6.32 2.67
C LYS A 11 -9.53 -7.48 2.20
N ILE A 12 -8.34 -7.15 1.71
CA ILE A 12 -7.40 -8.08 1.06
C ILE A 12 -6.16 -8.22 1.94
N THR A 13 -5.75 -9.45 2.22
CA THR A 13 -4.49 -9.74 2.94
C THR A 13 -3.38 -10.08 1.95
N SER A 14 -2.12 -10.14 2.42
CA SER A 14 -0.99 -10.56 1.57
C SER A 14 -1.21 -11.94 0.94
N ALA A 15 -1.84 -12.87 1.67
CA ALA A 15 -2.16 -14.22 1.20
C ALA A 15 -3.19 -14.23 0.06
N ASP A 16 -4.06 -13.22 0.01
CA ASP A 16 -5.14 -13.13 -0.99
C ASP A 16 -4.73 -12.35 -2.24
N LEU A 17 -3.61 -11.61 -2.22
CA LEU A 17 -3.20 -10.72 -3.31
C LEU A 17 -3.14 -11.41 -4.68
N SER A 18 -2.77 -12.69 -4.74
CA SER A 18 -2.69 -13.46 -5.99
C SER A 18 -4.04 -13.60 -6.71
N ASN A 19 -5.14 -13.53 -5.97
CA ASN A 19 -6.52 -13.67 -6.49
C ASN A 19 -7.04 -12.38 -7.15
N TYR A 20 -6.33 -11.27 -6.99
CA TYR A 20 -6.74 -9.95 -7.49
C TYR A 20 -5.81 -9.45 -8.58
N ASP A 21 -6.41 -8.76 -9.56
CA ASP A 21 -5.67 -7.96 -10.52
C ASP A 21 -5.38 -6.58 -9.92
N ILE A 22 -4.11 -6.33 -9.63
CA ILE A 22 -3.64 -5.11 -8.97
C ILE A 22 -2.74 -4.39 -9.98
N PRO A 23 -3.09 -3.16 -10.41
CA PRO A 23 -2.34 -2.47 -11.44
C PRO A 23 -0.93 -2.10 -10.97
N ASP A 24 0.02 -2.22 -11.90
CA ASP A 24 1.41 -1.80 -11.71
C ASP A 24 1.53 -0.30 -11.93
N ASP A 25 1.19 0.49 -10.91
CA ASP A 25 1.16 1.97 -10.84
C ASP A 25 -0.11 2.54 -10.18
N GLY A 26 -0.95 1.68 -9.59
CA GLY A 26 -2.15 2.14 -8.87
C GLY A 26 -1.81 3.15 -7.77
N MET A 27 -2.70 4.12 -7.55
CA MET A 27 -2.59 5.09 -6.46
C MET A 27 -3.14 4.51 -5.16
N TYR A 28 -2.35 4.59 -4.10
CA TYR A 28 -2.72 4.07 -2.78
C TYR A 28 -2.41 5.08 -1.68
N ILE A 29 -3.20 5.02 -0.61
CA ILE A 29 -2.94 5.66 0.67
C ILE A 29 -2.40 4.60 1.63
N ILE A 30 -1.26 4.88 2.25
CA ILE A 30 -0.57 3.99 3.18
C ILE A 30 -0.65 4.63 4.55
N ALA A 31 -1.33 3.99 5.50
CA ALA A 31 -1.35 4.42 6.88
C ALA A 31 -0.33 3.60 7.69
N THR A 32 0.56 4.27 8.41
CA THR A 32 1.45 3.65 9.40
C THR A 32 0.78 3.57 10.77
N ILE A 33 1.32 2.72 11.65
CA ILE A 33 0.84 2.62 13.05
C ILE A 33 1.12 3.95 13.75
N GLU A 34 2.39 4.35 13.78
CA GLU A 34 2.82 5.64 14.32
C GLU A 34 3.30 6.57 13.21
N LYS A 35 3.25 7.88 13.46
CA LYS A 35 3.66 8.89 12.46
C LYS A 35 5.17 8.79 12.17
N GLU A 36 5.93 8.45 13.20
CA GLU A 36 7.38 8.33 13.21
C GLU A 36 7.88 7.12 12.41
N ASP A 37 7.00 6.17 12.09
CA ASP A 37 7.33 5.01 11.27
C ASP A 37 7.41 5.35 9.77
N LYS A 38 6.77 6.42 9.31
CA LYS A 38 6.69 6.78 7.88
C LYS A 38 8.06 6.81 7.17
N PRO A 39 9.12 7.45 7.72
CA PRO A 39 10.40 7.54 7.03
C PRO A 39 11.04 6.16 6.79
N GLU A 40 10.87 5.22 7.70
CA GLU A 40 11.39 3.87 7.56
C GLU A 40 10.60 3.07 6.52
N VAL A 41 9.27 3.18 6.54
CA VAL A 41 8.40 2.51 5.56
C VAL A 41 8.70 3.02 4.14
N ILE A 42 8.82 4.34 3.95
CA ILE A 42 9.17 4.96 2.66
C ILE A 42 10.57 4.51 2.20
N SER A 43 11.54 4.49 3.12
CA SER A 43 12.91 4.03 2.81
C SER A 43 12.95 2.54 2.45
N GLY A 44 12.09 1.72 3.06
CA GLY A 44 11.93 0.30 2.73
C GLY A 44 11.35 0.10 1.33
N LEU A 45 10.30 0.86 0.98
CA LEU A 45 9.70 0.83 -0.36
C LEU A 45 10.72 1.13 -1.47
N ALA A 46 11.60 2.11 -1.25
CA ALA A 46 12.65 2.47 -2.20
C ALA A 46 13.65 1.35 -2.52
N LYS A 47 13.83 0.40 -1.59
CA LYS A 47 14.84 -0.65 -1.72
C LYS A 47 14.32 -1.90 -2.44
N ILE A 48 13.02 -2.15 -2.44
CA ILE A 48 12.45 -3.43 -2.93
C ILE A 48 12.19 -3.38 -4.42
N VAL A 49 11.59 -2.30 -4.92
CA VAL A 49 11.40 -2.07 -6.35
C VAL A 49 11.67 -0.59 -6.63
N PRO A 50 12.72 -0.25 -7.42
CA PRO A 50 12.96 1.12 -7.83
C PRO A 50 11.79 1.63 -8.68
N GLY A 51 11.40 2.90 -8.49
CA GLY A 51 10.42 3.58 -9.33
C GLY A 51 9.08 3.94 -8.68
N HIS A 52 8.86 3.71 -7.38
CA HIS A 52 7.69 4.31 -6.73
C HIS A 52 7.82 5.83 -6.68
N THR A 53 6.70 6.51 -6.91
CA THR A 53 6.59 7.95 -6.73
C THR A 53 5.73 8.21 -5.50
N ILE A 54 6.34 8.77 -4.45
CA ILE A 54 5.56 9.33 -3.34
C ILE A 54 4.81 10.54 -3.89
N SER A 55 3.50 10.50 -3.86
CA SER A 55 2.63 11.55 -4.38
C SER A 55 2.36 12.61 -3.32
N ASN A 56 2.06 12.20 -2.09
CA ASN A 56 1.88 13.12 -0.96
C ASN A 56 2.42 12.51 0.33
N ASP A 57 3.19 13.28 1.10
CA ASP A 57 3.49 12.98 2.50
C ASP A 57 2.64 13.89 3.40
N TYR A 58 1.65 13.30 4.07
CA TYR A 58 0.76 14.06 4.96
C TYR A 58 1.49 14.34 6.27
N SER A 59 2.16 15.48 6.34
CA SER A 59 3.09 15.84 7.43
C SER A 59 2.49 15.84 8.84
N THR A 60 1.17 15.99 8.99
CA THR A 60 0.44 15.96 10.27
C THR A 60 -0.21 14.62 10.58
N MET A 61 -0.23 13.68 9.65
CA MET A 61 -0.91 12.39 9.77
C MET A 61 0.10 11.23 9.65
N SER A 62 -0.26 10.08 10.23
CA SER A 62 0.48 8.82 10.08
C SER A 62 0.16 8.14 8.74
N MET A 63 0.21 8.88 7.64
CA MET A 63 -0.04 8.36 6.30
C MET A 63 0.70 9.11 5.20
N PHE A 64 0.86 8.48 4.06
CA PHE A 64 1.34 9.04 2.79
C PHE A 64 0.59 8.39 1.63
N SER A 65 0.64 8.98 0.44
CA SER A 65 0.14 8.34 -0.79
C SER A 65 1.24 8.14 -1.81
N ALA A 66 1.14 7.06 -2.57
CA ALA A 66 2.13 6.69 -3.56
C ALA A 66 1.50 5.86 -4.69
N SER A 67 2.09 5.96 -5.88
CA SER A 67 1.85 5.03 -6.97
C SER A 67 2.70 3.77 -6.74
N LEU A 68 2.07 2.60 -6.65
CA LEU A 68 2.70 1.35 -6.25
C LEU A 68 2.35 0.19 -7.18
N SER A 69 3.31 -0.72 -7.33
CA SER A 69 3.15 -2.03 -7.95
C SER A 69 2.62 -3.08 -6.97
N LYS A 70 2.15 -4.22 -7.50
CA LYS A 70 1.71 -5.34 -6.68
C LYS A 70 2.77 -5.85 -5.70
N ALA A 71 4.04 -5.86 -6.10
CA ALA A 71 5.15 -6.28 -5.25
C ALA A 71 5.38 -5.33 -4.07
N GLN A 72 5.23 -4.01 -4.29
CA GLN A 72 5.33 -3.01 -3.23
C GLN A 72 4.15 -3.10 -2.26
N ILE A 73 2.95 -3.38 -2.75
CA ILE A 73 1.79 -3.67 -1.91
C ILE A 73 2.05 -4.90 -1.03
N ALA A 74 2.56 -6.01 -1.60
CA ALA A 74 2.89 -7.20 -0.82
C ALA A 74 3.86 -6.90 0.34
N PHE A 75 4.93 -6.13 0.07
CA PHE A 75 5.84 -5.68 1.12
C PHE A 75 5.13 -4.88 2.22
N LEU A 76 4.26 -3.94 1.85
CA LEU A 76 3.55 -3.11 2.83
C LEU A 76 2.59 -3.94 3.70
N LEU A 77 1.93 -4.96 3.13
CA LEU A 77 1.02 -5.82 3.89
C LEU A 77 1.74 -6.70 4.92
N GLU A 78 3.01 -7.02 4.66
CA GLU A 78 3.88 -7.78 5.57
C GLU A 78 4.64 -6.89 6.56
N ASN A 79 4.69 -5.57 6.33
CA ASN A 79 5.43 -4.65 7.16
C ASN A 79 4.70 -4.39 8.50
N PRO A 80 5.33 -4.68 9.66
CA PRO A 80 4.68 -4.55 10.96
C PRO A 80 4.38 -3.11 11.38
N LYS A 81 4.90 -2.11 10.66
CA LYS A 81 4.68 -0.68 10.91
C LYS A 81 3.56 -0.10 10.06
N VAL A 82 3.00 -0.88 9.14
CA VAL A 82 1.85 -0.48 8.34
C VAL A 82 0.58 -0.89 9.06
N LYS A 83 -0.37 0.03 9.16
CA LYS A 83 -1.69 -0.21 9.74
C LYS A 83 -2.67 -0.72 8.70
N PHE A 84 -2.76 -0.03 7.56
CA PHE A 84 -3.54 -0.44 6.40
C PHE A 84 -3.03 0.25 5.14
N VAL A 85 -3.41 -0.30 3.99
CA VAL A 85 -3.27 0.32 2.68
C VAL A 85 -4.68 0.49 2.11
N GLU A 86 -4.95 1.59 1.43
CA GLU A 86 -6.25 1.88 0.82
C GLU A 86 -6.07 2.27 -0.65
N CYS A 87 -6.92 1.77 -1.54
CA CYS A 87 -6.98 2.24 -2.91
C CYS A 87 -7.46 3.69 -2.93
N ASP A 88 -6.71 4.58 -3.58
CA ASP A 88 -7.26 5.88 -3.97
C ASP A 88 -8.38 5.61 -4.98
N GLY A 89 -9.53 6.30 -4.86
CA GLY A 89 -10.85 5.86 -5.35
C GLY A 89 -11.02 5.61 -6.86
N VAL A 90 -9.95 5.65 -7.65
CA VAL A 90 -9.87 5.39 -9.10
C VAL A 90 -9.19 4.05 -9.44
N VAL A 91 -8.72 3.27 -8.46
CA VAL A 91 -8.23 1.90 -8.74
C VAL A 91 -9.40 0.94 -8.88
N SER A 92 -9.60 0.39 -10.08
CA SER A 92 -10.55 -0.70 -10.31
C SER A 92 -9.86 -2.05 -10.10
N ILE A 93 -10.35 -2.85 -9.14
CA ILE A 93 -9.86 -4.21 -8.90
C ILE A 93 -10.85 -5.17 -9.53
N ALA A 94 -10.38 -5.94 -10.53
CA ALA A 94 -11.15 -7.05 -11.07
C ALA A 94 -10.78 -8.34 -10.32
N GLN A 95 -11.80 -9.10 -9.92
CA GLN A 95 -11.61 -10.47 -9.44
C GLN A 95 -11.28 -11.36 -10.65
N LYS A 96 -10.22 -12.17 -10.55
CA LYS A 96 -9.92 -13.14 -11.61
C LYS A 96 -11.03 -14.20 -11.65
N SER A 97 -11.66 -14.34 -12.81
CA SER A 97 -12.64 -15.38 -13.17
C SER A 97 -11.97 -16.73 -13.38
#